data_AF-A0A8X6JFT7-F1
#
_entry.id   AF-A0A8X6JFT7-F1
#
_cell.length_a   1.000
_cell.length_b   1.000
_cell.length_c   1.000
_cell.angle_alpha   90.00
_cell.angle_beta   90.00
_cell.angle_gamma   90.00
#
_symmetry.space_group_name_H-M   'P 1'
#
loop_
_entity.id
_entity.type
_entity.pdbx_description
1 polymer ?
#
loop_
_entity_poly.entity_id
_entity_poly.type
_entity_poly.pdbx_seq_one_letter_code
_entity_poly.pdbx_strand_id
1 'polypeptide(L)' 'NIIIIYKWKRGHNAAAAARNINAAIGDGTVNDRTIRHWYPKYGSGDEILTNKDWGRPETVANNEVLPSDSSTKSRE' A
#
# COMPACT_ATOMS: atom_id res chain seq x y z
N ASN A 1 5.54 3.16 -3.05
CA ASN A 1 6.72 3.63 -2.27
C ASN A 1 8.09 3.26 -2.86
N ILE A 2 8.27 2.14 -3.57
CA ILE A 2 9.57 1.73 -4.14
C ILE A 2 10.22 2.82 -5.01
N ILE A 3 9.44 3.47 -5.88
CA ILE A 3 9.93 4.54 -6.78
C ILE A 3 10.46 5.76 -5.99
N ILE A 4 9.85 6.07 -4.85
CA ILE A 4 10.26 7.19 -4.00
C ILE A 4 11.61 6.89 -3.33
N ILE A 5 11.79 5.67 -2.81
CA ILE A 5 13.05 5.19 -2.23
C ILE A 5 14.15 5.20 -3.29
N TYR A 6 13.86 4.69 -4.49
CA TYR A 6 14.83 4.72 -5.59
C TYR A 6 15.31 6.14 -5.89
N LYS A 7 14.41 7.13 -5.97
CA LYS A 7 14.79 8.53 -6.20
C LYS A 7 15.63 9.10 -5.04
N TRP A 8 15.30 8.76 -3.80
CA TRP A 8 16.07 9.15 -2.63
C TRP A 8 17.48 8.53 -2.63
N LYS A 9 17.63 7.22 -2.89
CA LYS A 9 18.93 6.54 -3.01
C LYS A 9 19.78 7.11 -4.15
N ARG A 10 19.16 7.69 -5.17
CA ARG A 10 19.81 8.40 -6.28
C ARG A 10 20.18 9.86 -5.94
N GLY A 11 19.93 10.32 -4.72
CA GLY A 11 20.27 11.67 -4.26
C GLY A 11 19.36 12.78 -4.79
N HIS A 12 18.22 12.44 -5.40
CA HIS A 12 17.24 13.47 -5.75
C HIS A 12 16.63 14.03 -4.48
N ASN A 13 16.39 15.34 -4.43
CA ASN A 13 15.58 15.92 -3.35
C ASN A 13 14.09 15.59 -3.53
N ALA A 14 13.33 15.75 -2.45
CA ALA A 14 11.90 15.49 -2.38
C ALA A 14 11.10 16.14 -3.53
N ALA A 15 11.27 17.45 -3.74
CA ALA A 15 10.52 18.20 -4.74
C ALA A 15 10.81 17.71 -6.17
N ALA A 16 12.08 17.44 -6.48
CA ALA A 16 12.49 16.90 -7.78
C ALA A 16 11.94 15.48 -7.99
N ALA A 17 11.92 14.64 -6.95
CA ALA A 17 11.33 13.32 -7.05
C ALA A 17 9.82 13.38 -7.31
N ALA A 18 9.08 14.25 -6.61
CA ALA A 18 7.64 14.40 -6.80
C ALA A 18 7.30 14.83 -8.24
N ARG A 19 7.97 15.87 -8.73
CA ARG A 19 7.80 16.37 -10.11
C ARG A 19 8.11 15.30 -11.14
N ASN A 20 9.23 14.59 -10.98
CA ASN A 20 9.65 13.55 -11.92
C ASN A 20 8.67 12.36 -11.93
N ILE A 21 8.12 11.98 -10.78
CA ILE A 21 7.18 10.85 -10.73
C ILE A 21 5.83 11.26 -11.33
N ASN A 22 5.33 12.45 -10.99
CA ASN A 22 4.06 12.94 -11.54
C ASN A 22 4.16 13.16 -13.06
N ALA A 23 5.30 13.64 -13.56
CA ALA A 23 5.52 13.78 -14.99
C ALA A 23 5.63 12.44 -15.73
N ALA A 24 6.19 11.40 -15.09
CA ALA A 24 6.41 10.10 -15.73
C ALA A 24 5.20 9.15 -15.67
N ILE A 25 4.44 9.20 -14.58
CA ILE A 25 3.34 8.24 -14.32
C ILE A 25 1.97 8.91 -14.51
N GLY A 26 1.86 10.18 -14.15
CA GLY A 26 0.60 10.92 -14.21
C GLY A 26 0.50 11.91 -13.06
N ASP A 27 -0.15 13.05 -13.31
CA ASP A 27 -0.28 14.07 -12.29
C ASP A 27 -1.04 13.54 -11.06
N GLY A 28 -0.62 13.96 -9.87
CA GLY A 28 -1.18 13.46 -8.61
C GLY A 28 -0.76 12.04 -8.19
N THR A 29 0.09 11.34 -8.96
CA THR A 29 0.64 10.02 -8.55
C THR A 29 1.30 10.07 -7.17
N VAL A 30 1.99 11.17 -6.88
CA VAL A 30 2.59 11.42 -5.56
C VAL A 30 2.26 12.85 -5.11
N ASN A 31 1.77 12.95 -3.89
CA ASN A 31 1.61 14.23 -3.22
C ASN A 31 2.94 14.63 -2.56
N ASP A 32 3.27 15.92 -2.63
CA ASP A 32 4.39 16.55 -1.93
C ASP A 32 4.39 16.24 -0.41
N ARG A 33 3.22 16.21 0.23
CA ARG A 33 3.08 15.79 1.64
C ARG A 33 3.59 14.38 1.88
N THR A 34 3.26 13.44 0.99
CA THR A 34 3.69 12.05 1.07
C THR A 34 5.21 11.96 0.96
N ILE A 35 5.80 12.63 -0.03
CA ILE A 35 7.25 12.58 -0.26
C ILE A 35 8.03 13.21 0.90
N ARG A 36 7.58 14.35 1.43
CA ARG A 36 8.24 15.02 2.57
C ARG A 36 8.12 14.21 3.85
N HIS A 37 7.05 13.45 4.02
CA HIS A 37 6.89 12.55 5.17
C HIS A 37 7.87 11.36 5.12
N TRP A 38 8.13 10.82 3.93
CA TRP A 38 8.93 9.60 3.76
C TRP A 38 10.43 9.87 3.63
N TYR A 39 10.84 10.97 3.02
CA TYR A 39 12.26 11.28 2.77
C TYR A 39 13.15 11.27 4.03
N PRO A 40 12.75 11.88 5.16
CA PRO A 40 13.53 11.82 6.39
C PRO A 40 13.60 10.40 6.98
N LYS A 41 12.54 9.60 6.84
CA LYS A 41 12.46 8.23 7.35
C LYS A 41 13.42 7.27 6.63
N TYR A 42 13.63 7.48 5.34
CA TYR A 42 14.61 6.70 4.59
C TYR A 42 16.05 7.00 5.04
N GLY A 43 16.33 8.22 5.49
CA GLY A 43 17.62 8.58 6.08
C GLY A 43 17.87 7.99 7.46
N SER A 44 16.83 7.68 8.23
CA SER A 44 16.94 7.11 9.57
C SER A 44 17.09 5.59 9.61
N GLY A 45 17.26 4.93 8.46
CA GLY A 45 17.40 3.47 8.37
C GLY A 45 16.09 2.71 8.60
N ASP A 46 14.96 3.42 8.70
CA ASP A 46 13.63 2.82 8.78
C ASP A 46 13.16 2.51 7.35
N GLU A 47 13.89 1.59 6.69
CA GLU A 47 13.63 1.13 5.31
C GLU A 47 12.44 0.17 5.22
N ILE A 48 11.52 0.17 6.20
CA ILE A 48 10.44 -0.79 6.25
C ILE A 48 9.47 -0.52 5.09
N LEU A 49 9.62 -1.31 4.02
CA LEU A 49 8.74 -1.51 2.87
C LEU A 49 7.40 -2.15 3.29
N THR A 50 6.85 -1.79 4.44
CA THR A 50 5.52 -2.27 4.78
C THR A 50 4.54 -1.50 3.91
N ASN A 51 4.04 -2.21 2.91
CA ASN A 51 2.61 -2.27 2.68
C ASN A 51 1.94 -2.69 4.00
N LYS A 52 2.01 -1.84 5.03
CA LYS A 52 1.04 -1.88 6.10
C LYS A 52 -0.21 -1.56 5.35
N ASP A 53 -1.11 -2.51 5.18
CA ASP A 53 -2.36 -2.27 4.50
C ASP A 53 -2.97 -1.02 5.13
N TRP A 54 -3.08 0.06 4.37
CA TRP A 54 -3.60 1.33 4.87
C TRP A 54 -5.10 1.12 5.15
N GLY A 55 -5.41 0.56 6.33
CA GLY A 55 -6.73 0.56 6.93
C GLY A 55 -7.70 -0.55 6.57
N ARG A 56 -7.28 -1.67 5.94
CA ARG A 56 -8.16 -2.85 5.84
C ARG A 56 -7.78 -3.84 6.94
N PRO A 57 -8.67 -4.15 7.90
CA PRO A 57 -8.50 -5.33 8.72
C PRO A 57 -8.36 -6.53 7.79
N GLU A 58 -7.38 -7.40 8.03
CA GLU A 58 -7.37 -8.74 7.42
C GLU A 58 -8.76 -9.33 7.66
N THR A 59 -9.56 -9.43 6.61
CA THR A 59 -10.79 -10.20 6.68
C THR A 59 -10.30 -11.64 6.74
N VAL A 60 -10.14 -12.16 7.95
CA VAL A 60 -10.06 -13.60 8.16
C VAL A 60 -11.39 -14.11 7.63
N ALA A 61 -11.40 -14.56 6.38
CA ALA A 61 -12.49 -15.36 5.88
C ALA A 61 -12.43 -16.64 6.72
N ASN A 62 -13.17 -16.66 7.83
CA ASN A 62 -13.55 -17.90 8.45
C ASN A 62 -14.30 -18.66 7.36
N ASN A 63 -13.61 -19.57 6.69
CA ASN A 63 -14.27 -20.69 6.07
C ASN A 63 -14.81 -21.55 7.22
N GLU A 64 -15.88 -21.07 7.87
CA GLU A 64 -16.81 -21.97 8.54
C GLU A 64 -17.27 -22.91 7.44
N VAL A 65 -16.69 -24.10 7.46
CA VAL A 65 -17.21 -25.28 6.77
C VAL A 65 -18.67 -25.36 7.22
N LEU A 66 -19.58 -24.95 6.34
CA LEU A 66 -21.00 -25.21 6.53
C LEU A 66 -21.12 -26.73 6.67
N PRO A 67 -21.57 -27.27 7.82
CA PRO A 67 -21.85 -28.68 7.89
C PRO A 67 -22.94 -28.95 6.86
N SER A 68 -22.60 -29.83 5.92
CA SER A 68 -23.52 -30.39 4.95
C SER A 68 -24.54 -31.24 5.70
N ASP A 69 -25.57 -30.60 6.26
CA ASP A 69 -26.75 -31.31 6.75
C ASP A 69 -27.62 -31.66 5.55
N SER A 70 -27.34 -32.84 5.03
CA SER A 70 -28.36 -33.74 4.53
C SER A 70 -29.53 -33.81 5.52
N SER A 71 -30.72 -33.34 5.13
CA SER A 71 -31.91 -34.21 5.04
C SER A 71 -33.18 -33.42 4.67
N THR A 72 -33.86 -33.99 3.70
CA THR A 72 -35.21 -33.76 3.19
C THR A 72 -36.31 -33.55 4.25
N LYS A 73 -37.25 -32.61 4.01
CA LYS A 73 -38.70 -32.87 4.19
C LYS A 73 -39.62 -31.88 3.43
N SER A 74 -40.29 -32.44 2.43
CA SER A 74 -41.67 -32.24 1.95
C SER A 74 -42.37 -30.88 2.05
N ARG A 75 -42.77 -30.36 0.88
CA ARG A 75 -44.06 -29.69 0.66
C ARG A 75 -44.63 -30.14 -0.69
N GLU A 76 -45.60 -31.04 -0.63
CA GLU A 76 -46.83 -31.09 -1.46
C GLU A 76 -47.81 -32.05 -0.77
#